data_AF-A0A840J297-F1
#
_entry.id   AF-A0A840J297-F1
#
_cell.length_a   1.000
_cell.length_b   1.000
_cell.length_c   1.000
_cell.angle_alpha   90.00
_cell.angle_beta   90.00
_cell.angle_gamma   90.00
#
_symmetry.space_group_name_H-M   'P 1'
#
loop_
_entity.id
_entity.type
_entity.pdbx_description
1 polymer ?
#
loop_
_entity_poly.entity_id
_entity_poly.type
_entity_poly.pdbx_seq_one_letter_code
_entity_poly.pdbx_strand_id
1 'polypeptide(L)'
;MKSTIAKTAGVLLACLGLTLALSAPAGAETGGFAPVDRPGPALQVPEAELAAAVHCTANATNADQEVLLFVPGTTLTPDEYSWNWFKALDKLGKPYCSVTEPDNAMGDAQISAEYVVYAIRHVHEISGRKIAVLGHSQGGTEPRFALRFWPDVRPMVADYVTFAGTNHGSPLINALCPPVAGCSPSLWQQTVNSQYIQAMNSGQETFPGISYTNIYSIVDEFVQPNLDDNGTTSLHGGGGSITNVSIQSVCPTDLASEHIAVGTYDPVAYALAMDAVTHDGPASPARVPASTCGHLLMPGVDPVTFATDLADTTAVIAKQLALHPRVAAEPPLQPYVHAG
;
A
#
# COMPACT_ATOMS: atom_id res chain seq x y z
N MET A 1 77.12 -22.55 38.27
CA MET A 1 77.20 -21.88 39.58
C MET A 1 77.15 -20.37 39.35
N LYS A 2 76.12 -19.70 39.89
CA LYS A 2 75.94 -18.25 40.11
C LYS A 2 75.85 -17.29 38.88
N SER A 3 74.60 -17.00 38.51
CA SER A 3 73.92 -15.69 38.54
C SER A 3 74.79 -14.41 38.54
N THR A 4 74.49 -13.43 37.67
CA THR A 4 73.74 -12.21 38.04
C THR A 4 73.27 -11.44 36.79
N ILE A 5 72.04 -10.96 36.89
CA ILE A 5 71.21 -10.22 35.93
C ILE A 5 71.68 -8.75 35.82
N ALA A 6 71.64 -8.19 34.60
CA ALA A 6 71.48 -6.74 34.42
C ALA A 6 70.55 -6.47 33.23
N LYS A 7 69.48 -5.74 33.52
CA LYS A 7 68.38 -5.36 32.64
C LYS A 7 68.81 -4.19 31.75
N THR A 8 68.46 -4.23 30.47
CA THR A 8 68.46 -3.06 29.58
C THR A 8 67.06 -2.88 28.99
N ALA A 9 66.50 -1.71 29.25
CA ALA A 9 65.15 -1.30 28.91
C ALA A 9 65.00 -1.06 27.40
N GLY A 10 64.00 -1.69 26.78
CA GLY A 10 63.55 -1.38 25.44
C GLY A 10 62.64 -0.14 25.46
N VAL A 11 63.01 0.87 24.68
CA VAL A 11 62.18 2.03 24.38
C VAL A 11 61.10 1.59 23.38
N LEU A 12 59.85 1.50 23.82
CA LEU A 12 58.70 1.40 22.92
C LEU A 12 58.19 2.82 22.65
N LEU A 13 58.36 3.28 21.42
CA LEU A 13 57.73 4.50 20.90
C LEU A 13 56.21 4.28 20.86
N ALA A 14 55.46 4.95 21.73
CA ALA A 14 54.02 5.07 21.62
C ALA A 14 53.69 6.24 20.67
N CYS A 15 53.45 5.93 19.40
CA CYS A 15 52.84 6.89 18.48
C CYS A 15 51.36 7.06 18.86
N LEU A 16 51.03 8.11 19.61
CA LEU A 16 49.66 8.62 19.72
C LEU A 16 49.27 9.23 18.36
N GLY A 17 48.65 8.43 17.51
CA GLY A 17 47.93 8.92 16.33
C GLY A 17 46.64 9.58 16.79
N LEU A 18 46.62 10.92 16.80
CA LEU A 18 45.41 11.70 17.00
C LEU A 18 44.56 11.58 15.73
N THR A 19 43.66 10.59 15.68
CA THR A 19 42.63 10.54 14.65
C THR A 19 41.61 11.63 14.94
N LEU A 20 41.71 12.77 14.24
CA LEU A 20 40.57 13.67 14.08
C LEU A 20 39.47 12.88 13.35
N ALA A 21 38.55 12.30 14.12
CA ALA A 21 37.26 11.91 13.60
C ALA A 21 36.55 13.21 13.19
N LEU A 22 36.56 13.53 11.89
CA LEU A 22 35.59 14.44 11.33
C LEU A 22 34.23 13.81 11.57
N SER A 23 33.57 14.28 12.62
CA SER A 23 32.16 14.05 12.85
C SER A 23 31.45 14.74 11.69
N ALA A 24 30.98 13.97 10.73
CA ALA A 24 29.94 14.46 9.84
C ALA A 24 28.79 14.92 10.74
N PRO A 25 28.21 16.11 10.53
CA PRO A 25 26.98 16.43 11.22
C PRO A 25 25.95 15.43 10.67
N ALA A 26 25.53 14.48 11.51
CA ALA A 26 24.22 13.90 11.37
C ALA A 26 23.26 15.08 11.52
N GLY A 27 22.89 15.69 10.39
CA GLY A 27 21.79 16.63 10.33
C GLY A 27 20.56 15.84 10.70
N ALA A 28 20.18 15.92 11.98
CA ALA A 28 18.82 15.66 12.38
C ALA A 28 17.97 16.66 11.60
N GLU A 29 17.24 16.18 10.58
CA GLU A 29 16.17 16.98 9.99
C GLU A 29 15.16 17.24 11.10
N THR A 30 15.24 18.46 11.63
CA THR A 30 14.37 18.99 12.68
C THR A 30 13.12 19.65 12.06
N GLY A 31 12.91 19.49 10.76
CA GLY A 31 11.70 19.89 10.07
C GLY A 31 10.63 18.81 10.21
N GLY A 32 9.47 19.15 10.77
CA GLY A 32 8.30 18.27 10.73
C GLY A 32 7.85 17.96 9.30
N PHE A 33 6.79 17.18 9.16
CA PHE A 33 6.21 16.86 7.85
C PHE A 33 5.57 18.09 7.19
N ALA A 34 5.55 18.09 5.86
CA ALA A 34 4.95 19.14 5.05
C ALA A 34 3.50 19.44 5.46
N PRO A 35 3.04 20.70 5.42
CA PRO A 35 1.63 21.01 5.62
C PRO A 35 0.72 20.19 4.70
N VAL A 36 -0.43 19.76 5.21
CA VAL A 36 -1.36 18.88 4.48
C VAL A 36 -1.86 19.50 3.18
N ASP A 37 -1.99 20.83 3.10
CA ASP A 37 -2.47 21.53 1.90
C ASP A 37 -1.34 22.12 1.04
N ARG A 38 -0.08 21.74 1.30
CA ARG A 38 1.02 22.15 0.43
C ARG A 38 0.82 21.52 -0.96
N PRO A 39 0.85 22.31 -2.06
CA PRO A 39 0.81 21.75 -3.41
C PRO A 39 1.88 20.69 -3.60
N GLY A 40 1.52 19.58 -4.24
CA GLY A 40 2.46 18.51 -4.51
C GLY A 40 3.54 18.92 -5.52
N PRO A 41 4.71 18.25 -5.50
CA PRO A 41 5.76 18.51 -6.48
C PRO A 41 5.31 18.07 -7.88
N ALA A 42 6.06 18.49 -8.90
CA ALA A 42 6.00 17.82 -10.20
C ALA A 42 6.40 16.35 -10.04
N LEU A 43 5.77 15.46 -10.81
CA LEU A 43 6.16 14.06 -10.88
C LEU A 43 7.57 13.97 -11.52
N GLN A 44 8.43 13.16 -10.92
CA GLN A 44 9.81 12.95 -11.35
C GLN A 44 9.90 11.84 -12.41
N VAL A 45 9.01 10.84 -12.34
CA VAL A 45 8.92 9.79 -13.36
C VAL A 45 8.49 10.42 -14.69
N PRO A 46 9.14 10.06 -15.82
CA PRO A 46 8.75 10.57 -17.13
C PRO A 46 7.27 10.28 -17.46
N GLU A 47 6.57 11.28 -18.00
CA GLU A 47 5.14 11.18 -18.33
C GLU A 47 4.82 9.99 -19.24
N ALA A 48 5.70 9.67 -20.20
CA ALA A 48 5.50 8.52 -21.08
C ALA A 48 5.52 7.17 -20.33
N GLU A 49 6.30 7.04 -19.27
CA GLU A 49 6.34 5.83 -18.43
C GLU A 49 5.10 5.74 -17.56
N LEU A 50 4.68 6.87 -16.96
CA LEU A 50 3.45 6.97 -16.19
C LEU A 50 2.21 6.65 -17.05
N ALA A 51 2.16 7.20 -18.27
CA ALA A 51 1.09 6.95 -19.22
C ALA A 51 1.02 5.48 -19.65
N ALA A 52 2.17 4.84 -19.88
CA ALA A 52 2.22 3.44 -20.28
C ALA A 52 1.78 2.46 -19.18
N ALA A 53 1.84 2.89 -17.91
CA ALA A 53 1.46 2.08 -16.76
C ALA A 53 -0.06 2.03 -16.51
N VAL A 54 -0.84 2.92 -17.11
CA VAL A 54 -2.30 3.00 -16.90
C VAL A 54 -3.04 2.27 -18.02
N HIS A 55 -3.90 1.33 -17.63
CA HIS A 55 -4.75 0.59 -18.55
C HIS A 55 -6.22 0.78 -18.16
N CYS A 56 -7.06 1.10 -19.13
CA CYS A 56 -8.49 1.36 -18.91
C CYS A 56 -9.35 0.56 -19.88
N THR A 57 -10.53 0.15 -19.43
CA THR A 57 -11.54 -0.41 -20.32
C THR A 57 -12.07 0.65 -21.30
N ALA A 58 -12.56 0.21 -22.45
CA ALA A 58 -13.03 1.13 -23.50
C ALA A 58 -14.19 2.05 -23.04
N ASN A 59 -15.01 1.60 -22.09
CA ASN A 59 -16.13 2.35 -21.52
C ASN A 59 -15.72 3.30 -20.37
N ALA A 60 -14.42 3.42 -20.04
CA ALA A 60 -13.95 4.37 -19.02
C ALA A 60 -13.99 5.83 -19.50
N THR A 61 -13.95 6.07 -20.82
CA THR A 61 -14.00 7.43 -21.37
C THR A 61 -15.43 7.97 -21.37
N ASN A 62 -15.65 9.16 -20.80
CA ASN A 62 -16.95 9.80 -20.61
C ASN A 62 -17.98 8.86 -19.93
N ALA A 63 -17.52 8.13 -18.92
CA ALA A 63 -18.33 7.11 -18.25
C ALA A 63 -19.55 7.70 -17.53
N ASP A 64 -20.71 7.08 -17.72
CA ASP A 64 -21.96 7.40 -17.00
C ASP A 64 -22.00 6.78 -15.59
N GLN A 65 -21.02 5.95 -15.27
CA GLN A 65 -20.77 5.35 -13.96
C GLN A 65 -19.39 5.76 -13.43
N GLU A 66 -19.20 5.67 -12.12
CA GLU A 66 -17.89 5.84 -11.51
C GLU A 66 -16.91 4.77 -12.03
N VAL A 67 -15.73 5.23 -12.47
CA VAL A 67 -14.64 4.37 -12.94
C VAL A 67 -13.81 3.91 -11.74
N LEU A 68 -13.56 2.61 -11.67
CA LEU A 68 -12.80 1.98 -10.59
C LEU A 68 -11.32 1.87 -10.98
N LEU A 69 -10.43 2.61 -10.31
CA LEU A 69 -8.98 2.50 -10.48
C LEU A 69 -8.41 1.49 -9.48
N PHE A 70 -7.86 0.38 -9.98
CA PHE A 70 -7.23 -0.67 -9.18
C PHE A 70 -5.72 -0.47 -9.03
N VAL A 71 -5.24 -0.58 -7.79
CA VAL A 71 -3.83 -0.45 -7.39
C VAL A 71 -3.38 -1.76 -6.71
N PRO A 72 -2.43 -2.51 -7.30
CA PRO A 72 -2.09 -3.85 -6.86
C PRO A 72 -1.36 -3.89 -5.51
N GLY A 73 -1.33 -5.07 -4.90
CA GLY A 73 -0.54 -5.33 -3.70
C GLY A 73 0.96 -5.49 -3.96
N THR A 74 1.73 -5.49 -2.87
CA THR A 74 3.16 -5.81 -2.88
C THR A 74 3.42 -7.10 -3.66
N THR A 75 4.49 -7.15 -4.46
CA THR A 75 4.90 -8.29 -5.32
C THR A 75 4.05 -8.53 -6.57
N LEU A 76 3.00 -7.74 -6.78
CA LEU A 76 2.02 -7.98 -7.84
C LEU A 76 1.97 -6.84 -8.86
N THR A 77 1.32 -7.13 -9.98
CA THR A 77 0.87 -6.17 -10.98
C THR A 77 -0.67 -6.22 -11.01
N PRO A 78 -1.36 -5.40 -11.83
CA PRO A 78 -2.80 -5.53 -12.01
C PRO A 78 -3.31 -6.92 -12.45
N ASP A 79 -2.42 -7.84 -12.87
CA ASP A 79 -2.79 -9.24 -13.14
C ASP A 79 -3.40 -9.93 -11.90
N GLU A 80 -3.11 -9.43 -10.69
CA GLU A 80 -3.78 -9.80 -9.44
C GLU A 80 -5.31 -9.80 -9.55
N TYR A 81 -5.86 -8.86 -10.32
CA TYR A 81 -7.30 -8.64 -10.46
C TYR A 81 -7.90 -9.33 -11.70
N SER A 82 -7.05 -9.84 -12.59
CA SER A 82 -7.44 -10.33 -13.92
C SER A 82 -8.34 -11.57 -13.88
N TRP A 83 -8.21 -12.41 -12.86
CA TRP A 83 -8.97 -13.66 -12.72
C TRP A 83 -10.20 -13.52 -11.80
N ASN A 84 -10.40 -12.34 -11.20
CA ASN A 84 -11.46 -12.06 -10.23
C ASN A 84 -12.24 -10.77 -10.57
N TRP A 85 -11.85 -9.63 -10.02
CA TRP A 85 -12.46 -8.30 -10.14
C TRP A 85 -12.69 -7.90 -11.58
N PHE A 86 -11.71 -8.01 -12.46
CA PHE A 86 -11.87 -7.61 -13.86
C PHE A 86 -12.91 -8.47 -14.58
N LYS A 87 -12.91 -9.80 -14.35
CA LYS A 87 -13.98 -10.68 -14.86
C LYS A 87 -15.35 -10.35 -14.27
N ALA A 88 -15.43 -9.92 -13.02
CA ALA A 88 -16.68 -9.51 -12.38
C ALA A 88 -17.23 -8.23 -13.00
N LEU A 89 -16.38 -7.22 -13.16
CA LEU A 89 -16.72 -5.91 -13.70
C LEU A 89 -17.04 -5.98 -15.20
N ASP A 90 -16.31 -6.80 -15.97
CA ASP A 90 -16.61 -7.07 -17.39
C ASP A 90 -18.03 -7.65 -17.54
N LYS A 91 -18.42 -8.60 -16.68
CA LYS A 91 -19.78 -9.18 -16.68
C LYS A 91 -20.86 -8.14 -16.34
N LEU A 92 -20.52 -7.15 -15.53
CA LEU A 92 -21.42 -6.05 -15.17
C LEU A 92 -21.38 -4.88 -16.16
N GLY A 93 -20.43 -4.86 -17.10
CA GLY A 93 -20.17 -3.71 -17.95
C GLY A 93 -19.72 -2.46 -17.17
N LYS A 94 -19.16 -2.62 -15.97
CA LYS A 94 -18.71 -1.50 -15.14
C LYS A 94 -17.30 -1.06 -15.58
N PRO A 95 -17.06 0.25 -15.82
CA PRO A 95 -15.75 0.71 -16.27
C PRO A 95 -14.70 0.62 -15.17
N TYR A 96 -13.49 0.20 -15.53
CA TYR A 96 -12.36 0.18 -14.62
C TYR A 96 -11.07 0.55 -15.34
N CYS A 97 -10.10 0.96 -14.53
CA CYS A 97 -8.72 1.14 -14.91
C CYS A 97 -7.83 0.44 -13.89
N SER A 98 -6.57 0.26 -14.24
CA SER A 98 -5.54 -0.21 -13.33
C SER A 98 -4.23 0.51 -13.59
N VAL A 99 -3.37 0.53 -12.58
CA VAL A 99 -2.02 1.09 -12.67
C VAL A 99 -0.99 0.01 -12.36
N THR A 100 -0.01 -0.13 -13.25
CA THR A 100 1.13 -1.02 -13.05
C THR A 100 2.27 -0.27 -12.41
N GLU A 101 2.50 -0.52 -11.12
CA GLU A 101 3.65 0.02 -10.41
C GLU A 101 4.96 -0.64 -10.83
N PRO A 102 6.10 0.09 -10.77
CA PRO A 102 7.39 -0.46 -11.12
C PRO A 102 7.78 -1.61 -10.19
N ASP A 103 8.58 -2.54 -10.72
CA ASP A 103 9.15 -3.66 -9.96
C ASP A 103 8.13 -4.47 -9.17
N ASN A 104 6.90 -4.67 -9.70
CA ASN A 104 5.84 -5.38 -8.99
C ASN A 104 5.52 -4.77 -7.61
N ALA A 105 5.51 -3.44 -7.50
CA ALA A 105 5.36 -2.68 -6.26
C ALA A 105 6.44 -2.99 -5.20
N MET A 106 7.61 -3.51 -5.60
CA MET A 106 8.71 -3.81 -4.67
C MET A 106 9.74 -2.66 -4.56
N GLY A 107 9.63 -1.65 -5.41
CA GLY A 107 10.48 -0.45 -5.43
C GLY A 107 10.18 0.53 -4.29
N ASP A 108 10.76 1.74 -4.37
CA ASP A 108 10.45 2.81 -3.41
C ASP A 108 8.97 3.23 -3.58
N ALA A 109 8.18 3.06 -2.53
CA ALA A 109 6.76 3.39 -2.48
C ALA A 109 6.49 4.87 -2.84
N GLN A 110 7.44 5.78 -2.60
CA GLN A 110 7.29 7.18 -2.99
C GLN A 110 7.29 7.38 -4.51
N ILE A 111 7.98 6.50 -5.24
CA ILE A 111 7.97 6.47 -6.71
C ILE A 111 6.67 5.82 -7.18
N SER A 112 6.25 4.70 -6.57
CA SER A 112 4.95 4.07 -6.81
C SER A 112 3.78 5.06 -6.67
N ALA A 113 3.79 5.90 -5.64
CA ALA A 113 2.78 6.92 -5.45
C ALA A 113 2.69 7.92 -6.63
N GLU A 114 3.79 8.20 -7.36
CA GLU A 114 3.74 9.04 -8.56
C GLU A 114 2.92 8.40 -9.69
N TYR A 115 3.01 7.07 -9.85
CA TYR A 115 2.18 6.32 -10.79
C TYR A 115 0.70 6.43 -10.42
N VAL A 116 0.38 6.33 -9.13
CA VAL A 116 -1.00 6.47 -8.63
C VAL A 116 -1.52 7.90 -8.80
N VAL A 117 -0.69 8.92 -8.53
CA VAL A 117 -1.07 10.33 -8.77
C VAL A 117 -1.40 10.56 -10.25
N TYR A 118 -0.54 10.07 -11.14
CA TYR A 118 -0.79 10.16 -12.58
C TYR A 118 -2.08 9.42 -12.97
N ALA A 119 -2.27 8.20 -12.48
CA ALA A 119 -3.45 7.39 -12.76
C ALA A 119 -4.74 8.08 -12.29
N ILE A 120 -4.77 8.64 -11.08
CA ILE A 120 -5.95 9.38 -10.59
C ILE A 120 -6.29 10.56 -11.52
N ARG A 121 -5.27 11.37 -11.88
CA ARG A 121 -5.46 12.51 -12.79
C ARG A 121 -5.98 12.07 -14.15
N HIS A 122 -5.37 11.04 -14.74
CA HIS A 122 -5.72 10.51 -16.05
C HIS A 122 -7.14 9.92 -16.07
N VAL A 123 -7.47 9.06 -15.11
CA VAL A 123 -8.78 8.40 -15.06
C VAL A 123 -9.89 9.41 -14.78
N HIS A 124 -9.66 10.40 -13.92
CA HIS A 124 -10.59 11.51 -13.72
C HIS A 124 -10.78 12.32 -15.01
N GLU A 125 -9.71 12.65 -15.72
CA GLU A 125 -9.76 13.39 -16.99
C GLU A 125 -10.60 12.64 -18.04
N ILE A 126 -10.27 11.37 -18.32
CA ILE A 126 -10.97 10.63 -19.37
C ILE A 126 -12.42 10.30 -18.97
N SER A 127 -12.69 10.07 -17.68
CA SER A 127 -14.04 9.74 -17.21
C SER A 127 -14.95 10.97 -17.15
N GLY A 128 -14.39 12.16 -16.98
CA GLY A 128 -15.13 13.42 -16.81
C GLY A 128 -15.83 13.55 -15.47
N ARG A 129 -15.43 12.75 -14.46
CA ARG A 129 -16.05 12.70 -13.14
C ARG A 129 -15.10 12.20 -12.06
N LYS A 130 -15.54 12.29 -10.80
CA LYS A 130 -14.85 11.64 -9.68
C LYS A 130 -14.79 10.13 -9.86
N ILE A 131 -13.70 9.53 -9.39
CA ILE A 131 -13.39 8.11 -9.52
C ILE A 131 -13.35 7.41 -8.17
N ALA A 132 -13.47 6.08 -8.20
CA ALA A 132 -13.16 5.23 -7.06
C ALA A 132 -11.73 4.72 -7.19
N VAL A 133 -10.96 4.73 -6.11
CA VAL A 133 -9.62 4.12 -6.06
C VAL A 133 -9.66 2.93 -5.11
N LEU A 134 -9.27 1.76 -5.61
CA LEU A 134 -9.32 0.49 -4.91
C LEU A 134 -7.91 -0.09 -4.79
N GLY A 135 -7.50 -0.45 -3.59
CA GLY A 135 -6.15 -0.91 -3.31
C GLY A 135 -6.08 -2.11 -2.39
N HIS A 136 -5.35 -3.15 -2.77
CA HIS A 136 -5.10 -4.31 -1.91
C HIS A 136 -3.72 -4.21 -1.24
N SER A 137 -3.63 -4.50 0.06
CA SER A 137 -2.36 -4.54 0.79
C SER A 137 -1.61 -3.19 0.69
N GLN A 138 -0.36 -3.17 0.21
CA GLN A 138 0.35 -1.93 -0.14
C GLN A 138 -0.41 -1.04 -1.13
N GLY A 139 -1.20 -1.60 -2.04
CA GLY A 139 -2.00 -0.81 -2.97
C GLY A 139 -3.02 0.10 -2.27
N GLY A 140 -3.32 -0.12 -0.99
CA GLY A 140 -4.06 0.84 -0.16
C GLY A 140 -3.21 2.03 0.32
N THR A 141 -1.92 1.81 0.60
CA THR A 141 -1.05 2.89 1.09
C THR A 141 -0.69 3.90 0.00
N GLU A 142 -0.49 3.45 -1.25
CA GLU A 142 -0.04 4.35 -2.33
C GLU A 142 -1.07 5.45 -2.67
N PRO A 143 -2.38 5.17 -2.81
CA PRO A 143 -3.37 6.23 -2.98
C PRO A 143 -3.45 7.17 -1.77
N ARG A 144 -3.25 6.68 -0.55
CA ARG A 144 -3.23 7.56 0.63
C ARG A 144 -2.01 8.48 0.63
N PHE A 145 -0.84 7.96 0.25
CA PHE A 145 0.36 8.76 0.07
C PHE A 145 0.15 9.83 -1.02
N ALA A 146 -0.46 9.46 -2.15
CA ALA A 146 -0.87 10.39 -3.20
C ALA A 146 -1.81 11.49 -2.66
N LEU A 147 -2.88 11.14 -1.95
CA LEU A 147 -3.82 12.11 -1.34
C LEU A 147 -3.13 13.01 -0.31
N ARG A 148 -2.12 12.49 0.39
CA ARG A 148 -1.37 13.22 1.42
C ARG A 148 -0.41 14.26 0.86
N PHE A 149 0.28 13.96 -0.24
CA PHE A 149 1.35 14.81 -0.78
C PHE A 149 1.01 15.49 -2.12
N TRP A 150 -0.11 15.13 -2.77
CA TRP A 150 -0.66 15.82 -3.94
C TRP A 150 -2.12 16.23 -3.70
N PRO A 151 -2.37 17.35 -3.00
CA PRO A 151 -3.74 17.77 -2.67
C PRO A 151 -4.68 17.96 -3.86
N ASP A 152 -4.12 18.19 -5.05
CA ASP A 152 -4.89 18.39 -6.28
C ASP A 152 -5.67 17.13 -6.71
N VAL A 153 -5.26 15.93 -6.30
CA VAL A 153 -5.99 14.69 -6.63
C VAL A 153 -7.21 14.45 -5.73
N ARG A 154 -7.29 15.07 -4.55
CA ARG A 154 -8.42 14.89 -3.61
C ARG A 154 -9.80 15.17 -4.22
N PRO A 155 -10.02 16.30 -4.94
CA PRO A 155 -11.32 16.56 -5.56
C PRO A 155 -11.65 15.59 -6.71
N MET A 156 -10.71 14.75 -7.16
CA MET A 156 -10.90 13.78 -8.23
C MET A 156 -11.37 12.42 -7.72
N VAL A 157 -11.27 12.16 -6.41
CA VAL A 157 -11.66 10.90 -5.79
C VAL A 157 -13.00 11.07 -5.09
N ALA A 158 -13.93 10.15 -5.33
CA ALA A 158 -15.17 10.03 -4.58
C ALA A 158 -15.03 8.95 -3.51
N ASP A 159 -14.55 7.78 -3.90
CA ASP A 159 -14.38 6.63 -3.03
C ASP A 159 -12.92 6.14 -2.97
N TYR A 160 -12.45 5.89 -1.76
CA TYR A 160 -11.24 5.13 -1.48
C TYR A 160 -11.67 3.82 -0.80
N VAL A 161 -11.36 2.70 -1.42
CA VAL A 161 -11.66 1.37 -0.87
C VAL A 161 -10.35 0.61 -0.74
N THR A 162 -10.09 0.04 0.43
CA THR A 162 -8.92 -0.82 0.61
C THR A 162 -9.30 -2.20 1.11
N PHE A 163 -8.60 -3.19 0.57
CA PHE A 163 -8.63 -4.57 0.99
C PHE A 163 -7.34 -4.83 1.77
N ALA A 164 -7.44 -5.11 3.06
CA ALA A 164 -6.30 -5.39 3.93
C ALA A 164 -5.16 -4.35 3.82
N GLY A 165 -5.49 -3.06 3.68
CA GLY A 165 -4.50 -2.00 3.50
C GLY A 165 -3.50 -1.91 4.65
N THR A 166 -2.21 -1.76 4.36
CA THR A 166 -1.13 -1.69 5.37
C THR A 166 -0.98 -0.28 5.96
N ASN A 167 -2.08 0.37 6.31
CA ASN A 167 -2.17 1.81 6.61
C ASN A 167 -1.26 2.27 7.76
N HIS A 168 -1.02 1.41 8.75
CA HIS A 168 -0.16 1.70 9.91
C HIS A 168 1.07 0.78 10.00
N GLY A 169 1.44 0.14 8.89
CA GLY A 169 2.51 -0.84 8.86
C GLY A 169 2.10 -2.19 9.47
N SER A 170 3.00 -3.18 9.45
CA SER A 170 2.77 -4.47 10.12
C SER A 170 4.05 -5.04 10.76
N PRO A 171 4.00 -5.51 12.02
CA PRO A 171 5.13 -6.13 12.71
C PRO A 171 5.50 -7.49 12.09
N LEU A 172 4.59 -8.15 11.38
CA LEU A 172 4.89 -9.35 10.60
C LEU A 172 5.82 -9.02 9.42
N ILE A 173 5.61 -7.87 8.79
CA ILE A 173 6.51 -7.35 7.74
C ILE A 173 7.88 -6.99 8.34
N ASN A 174 7.95 -6.44 9.57
CA ASN A 174 9.23 -6.21 10.24
C ASN A 174 10.08 -7.51 10.34
N ALA A 175 9.44 -8.66 10.55
CA ALA A 175 10.13 -9.95 10.62
C ALA A 175 10.65 -10.43 9.25
N LEU A 176 10.00 -10.03 8.15
CA LEU A 176 10.45 -10.30 6.78
C LEU A 176 11.63 -9.41 6.35
N CYS A 177 11.89 -8.33 7.07
CA CYS A 177 12.95 -7.36 6.80
C CYS A 177 14.04 -7.33 7.90
N PRO A 178 14.76 -8.43 8.19
CA PRO A 178 15.83 -8.39 9.17
C PRO A 178 17.01 -7.56 8.63
N PRO A 179 17.56 -6.58 9.40
CA PRO A 179 18.62 -5.68 8.92
C PRO A 179 19.85 -6.37 8.31
N VAL A 180 20.17 -7.57 8.80
CA VAL A 180 21.33 -8.36 8.33
C VAL A 180 21.12 -8.94 6.93
N ALA A 181 19.87 -9.28 6.56
CA ALA A 181 19.55 -9.86 5.26
C ALA A 181 18.98 -8.83 4.26
N GLY A 182 18.61 -7.64 4.75
CA GLY A 182 17.91 -6.62 3.97
C GLY A 182 16.50 -7.05 3.55
N CYS A 183 15.82 -6.13 2.87
CA CYS A 183 14.45 -6.29 2.37
C CYS A 183 14.28 -5.52 1.07
N SER A 184 13.16 -5.69 0.35
CA SER A 184 12.84 -4.74 -0.71
C SER A 184 12.54 -3.35 -0.11
N PRO A 185 12.78 -2.26 -0.85
CA PRO A 185 12.40 -0.91 -0.43
C PRO A 185 10.95 -0.81 0.09
N SER A 186 9.97 -1.33 -0.64
CA SER A 186 8.56 -1.22 -0.23
C SER A 186 8.24 -1.98 1.06
N LEU A 187 8.84 -3.14 1.28
CA LEU A 187 8.63 -3.90 2.50
C LEU A 187 9.23 -3.19 3.72
N TRP A 188 10.38 -2.52 3.57
CA TRP A 188 10.90 -1.63 4.63
C TRP A 188 9.89 -0.51 4.94
N GLN A 189 9.33 0.10 3.90
CA GLN A 189 8.36 1.18 4.03
C GLN A 189 7.02 0.71 4.62
N GLN A 190 6.68 -0.57 4.54
CA GLN A 190 5.49 -1.16 5.17
C GLN A 190 5.73 -1.66 6.61
N THR A 191 6.94 -1.52 7.16
CA THR A 191 7.19 -1.84 8.57
C THR A 191 6.49 -0.86 9.50
N VAL A 192 6.12 -1.32 10.70
CA VAL A 192 5.59 -0.42 11.74
C VAL A 192 6.65 0.62 12.10
N ASN A 193 6.24 1.89 12.17
CA ASN A 193 7.10 3.05 12.43
C ASN A 193 8.15 3.34 11.35
N SER A 194 8.01 2.81 10.13
CA SER A 194 8.80 3.30 8.99
C SER A 194 8.61 4.81 8.80
N GLN A 195 9.60 5.48 8.21
CA GLN A 195 9.50 6.90 7.90
C GLN A 195 8.37 7.17 6.91
N TYR A 196 8.15 6.27 5.95
CA TYR A 196 7.04 6.33 5.00
C TYR A 196 5.67 6.27 5.68
N ILE A 197 5.43 5.32 6.60
CA ILE A 197 4.15 5.22 7.33
C ILE A 197 3.93 6.45 8.22
N GLN A 198 4.99 6.94 8.88
CA GLN A 198 4.92 8.17 9.67
C GLN A 198 4.58 9.39 8.80
N ALA A 199 5.19 9.50 7.62
CA ALA A 199 4.93 10.57 6.67
C ALA A 199 3.50 10.53 6.12
N MET A 200 3.03 9.36 5.69
CA MET A 200 1.68 9.16 5.14
C MET A 200 0.59 9.52 6.16
N ASN A 201 0.75 9.10 7.42
CA ASN A 201 -0.22 9.36 8.49
C ASN A 201 -0.02 10.73 9.17
N SER A 202 0.95 11.54 8.73
CA SER A 202 1.23 12.84 9.34
C SER A 202 0.10 13.84 9.11
N GLY A 203 -0.33 14.53 10.17
CA GLY A 203 -1.35 15.57 10.10
C GLY A 203 -2.77 15.02 10.04
N GLN A 204 -3.11 14.26 9.00
CA GLN A 204 -4.44 13.65 8.83
C GLN A 204 -4.39 12.40 7.96
N GLU A 205 -5.17 11.39 8.35
CA GLU A 205 -5.22 10.10 7.65
C GLU A 205 -6.19 10.08 6.46
N THR A 206 -7.24 10.88 6.56
CA THR A 206 -8.31 11.00 5.55
C THR A 206 -8.55 12.47 5.21
N PHE A 207 -9.32 12.73 4.15
CA PHE A 207 -9.61 14.07 3.67
C PHE A 207 -11.12 14.28 3.44
N PRO A 208 -11.66 15.48 3.73
CA PRO A 208 -13.08 15.75 3.53
C PRO A 208 -13.51 15.62 2.06
N GLY A 209 -14.72 15.11 1.83
CA GLY A 209 -15.30 14.94 0.50
C GLY A 209 -14.89 13.65 -0.23
N ILE A 210 -14.18 12.75 0.47
CA ILE A 210 -13.87 11.38 0.06
C ILE A 210 -14.50 10.40 1.07
N SER A 211 -15.09 9.33 0.56
CA SER A 211 -15.60 8.18 1.31
C SER A 211 -14.51 7.13 1.44
N TYR A 212 -14.25 6.64 2.65
CA TYR A 212 -13.20 5.66 2.94
C TYR A 212 -13.83 4.36 3.45
N THR A 213 -13.60 3.27 2.73
CA THR A 213 -14.01 1.93 3.15
C THR A 213 -12.77 1.06 3.33
N ASN A 214 -12.46 0.69 4.57
CA ASN A 214 -11.33 -0.18 4.89
C ASN A 214 -11.86 -1.56 5.27
N ILE A 215 -11.67 -2.52 4.36
CA ILE A 215 -12.11 -3.90 4.50
C ILE A 215 -10.92 -4.72 4.99
N TYR A 216 -11.05 -5.40 6.12
CA TYR A 216 -9.97 -6.21 6.70
C TYR A 216 -10.47 -7.57 7.16
N SER A 217 -9.53 -8.46 7.51
CA SER A 217 -9.85 -9.76 8.09
C SER A 217 -9.10 -9.98 9.38
N ILE A 218 -9.77 -10.55 10.38
CA ILE A 218 -9.14 -10.87 11.66
C ILE A 218 -8.15 -12.04 11.53
N VAL A 219 -8.23 -12.82 10.45
CA VAL A 219 -7.33 -13.96 10.18
C VAL A 219 -6.22 -13.64 9.18
N ASP A 220 -6.07 -12.38 8.78
CA ASP A 220 -4.98 -11.91 7.92
C ASP A 220 -3.61 -12.29 8.52
N GLU A 221 -2.74 -12.93 7.77
CA GLU A 221 -1.45 -13.41 8.24
C GLU A 221 -0.30 -12.41 8.04
N PHE A 222 -0.53 -11.33 7.30
CA PHE A 222 0.48 -10.32 6.95
C PHE A 222 0.23 -8.97 7.60
N VAL A 223 -1.01 -8.49 7.65
CA VAL A 223 -1.38 -7.17 8.18
C VAL A 223 -2.10 -7.35 9.51
N GLN A 224 -1.33 -7.26 10.59
CA GLN A 224 -1.79 -7.50 11.96
C GLN A 224 -1.20 -6.45 12.91
N PRO A 225 -1.85 -6.11 14.04
CA PRO A 225 -3.15 -6.61 14.48
C PRO A 225 -4.30 -6.03 13.65
N ASN A 226 -5.30 -6.88 13.32
CA ASN A 226 -6.53 -6.49 12.61
C ASN A 226 -7.77 -7.11 13.28
N LEU A 227 -7.80 -7.11 14.61
CA LEU A 227 -8.86 -7.77 15.39
C LEU A 227 -10.14 -6.93 15.51
N ASP A 228 -10.02 -5.62 15.42
CA ASP A 228 -11.11 -4.65 15.52
C ASP A 228 -10.80 -3.39 14.70
N ASP A 229 -11.65 -2.37 14.83
CA ASP A 229 -11.56 -1.14 14.07
C ASP A 229 -10.40 -0.23 14.49
N ASN A 230 -9.52 -0.64 15.40
CA ASN A 230 -8.27 0.04 15.77
C ASN A 230 -7.02 -0.68 15.21
N GLY A 231 -7.24 -1.68 14.35
CA GLY A 231 -6.18 -2.42 13.68
C GLY A 231 -5.38 -1.60 12.67
N THR A 232 -4.31 -2.20 12.14
CA THR A 232 -3.39 -1.51 11.22
C THR A 232 -4.05 -1.08 9.92
N THR A 233 -5.08 -1.79 9.46
CA THR A 233 -5.84 -1.40 8.26
C THR A 233 -6.82 -0.26 8.48
N SER A 234 -7.31 -0.07 9.70
CA SER A 234 -8.32 0.94 9.99
C SER A 234 -7.79 2.35 9.84
N LEU A 235 -8.67 3.27 9.42
CA LEU A 235 -8.36 4.70 9.33
C LEU A 235 -9.17 5.52 10.34
N HIS A 236 -8.60 6.63 10.78
CA HIS A 236 -9.17 7.49 11.81
C HIS A 236 -8.92 8.98 11.57
N GLY A 237 -9.94 9.80 11.88
CA GLY A 237 -9.82 11.26 11.81
C GLY A 237 -9.68 11.80 10.38
N GLY A 238 -9.28 13.06 10.22
CA GLY A 238 -9.05 13.70 8.91
C GLY A 238 -10.29 14.22 8.16
N GLY A 239 -11.49 13.94 8.65
CA GLY A 239 -12.74 14.54 8.15
C GLY A 239 -13.35 13.89 6.92
N GLY A 240 -12.76 12.81 6.39
CA GLY A 240 -13.42 11.90 5.47
C GLY A 240 -14.52 11.09 6.17
N SER A 241 -15.46 10.53 5.39
CA SER A 241 -16.46 9.59 5.93
C SER A 241 -15.86 8.19 5.93
N ILE A 242 -15.83 7.50 7.06
CA ILE A 242 -15.06 6.26 7.23
C ILE A 242 -15.98 5.09 7.62
N THR A 243 -15.80 3.95 6.96
CA THR A 243 -16.22 2.63 7.42
C THR A 243 -14.98 1.74 7.53
N ASN A 244 -14.63 1.33 8.75
CA ASN A 244 -13.72 0.21 8.99
C ASN A 244 -14.57 -1.03 9.25
N VAL A 245 -14.39 -2.09 8.46
CA VAL A 245 -15.24 -3.28 8.51
C VAL A 245 -14.41 -4.55 8.35
N SER A 246 -14.56 -5.48 9.30
CA SER A 246 -14.00 -6.82 9.14
C SER A 246 -14.96 -7.72 8.35
N ILE A 247 -14.41 -8.65 7.58
CA ILE A 247 -15.19 -9.74 6.97
C ILE A 247 -16.02 -10.45 8.05
N GLN A 248 -15.43 -10.69 9.22
CA GLN A 248 -16.07 -11.40 10.32
C GLN A 248 -17.17 -10.60 11.03
N SER A 249 -17.22 -9.28 10.88
CA SER A 249 -18.35 -8.49 11.38
C SER A 249 -19.62 -8.72 10.54
N VAL A 250 -19.47 -9.09 9.26
CA VAL A 250 -20.58 -9.45 8.37
C VAL A 250 -20.85 -10.96 8.43
N CYS A 251 -19.79 -11.77 8.38
CA CYS A 251 -19.84 -13.23 8.38
C CYS A 251 -18.95 -13.81 9.51
N PRO A 252 -19.47 -13.92 10.75
CA PRO A 252 -18.66 -14.27 11.93
C PRO A 252 -17.93 -15.61 11.90
N THR A 253 -18.36 -16.53 11.03
CA THR A 253 -17.75 -17.86 10.88
C THR A 253 -16.77 -17.96 9.72
N ASP A 254 -16.54 -16.86 8.99
CA ASP A 254 -15.55 -16.84 7.92
C ASP A 254 -14.13 -16.76 8.50
N LEU A 255 -13.44 -17.90 8.45
CA LEU A 255 -12.04 -18.06 8.84
C LEU A 255 -11.16 -18.42 7.63
N ALA A 256 -11.71 -18.38 6.43
CA ALA A 256 -11.01 -18.70 5.19
C ALA A 256 -10.50 -17.43 4.47
N SER A 257 -11.09 -16.28 4.78
CA SER A 257 -10.71 -14.99 4.20
C SER A 257 -9.38 -14.46 4.76
N GLU A 258 -8.28 -15.09 4.36
CA GLU A 258 -6.89 -14.66 4.60
C GLU A 258 -6.50 -13.43 3.76
N HIS A 259 -5.25 -12.95 3.88
CA HIS A 259 -4.80 -11.71 3.26
C HIS A 259 -5.14 -11.61 1.76
N ILE A 260 -4.77 -12.62 0.98
CA ILE A 260 -5.01 -12.67 -0.47
C ILE A 260 -6.51 -12.76 -0.77
N ALA A 261 -7.26 -13.54 0.00
CA ALA A 261 -8.71 -13.69 -0.16
C ALA A 261 -9.44 -12.34 -0.14
N VAL A 262 -9.14 -11.49 0.85
CA VAL A 262 -9.82 -10.20 1.04
C VAL A 262 -9.65 -9.30 -0.19
N GLY A 263 -8.49 -9.34 -0.84
CA GLY A 263 -8.21 -8.56 -2.05
C GLY A 263 -8.74 -9.15 -3.35
N THR A 264 -8.98 -10.47 -3.41
CA THR A 264 -9.12 -11.16 -4.69
C THR A 264 -10.32 -12.07 -4.84
N TYR A 265 -10.73 -12.86 -3.84
CA TYR A 265 -11.77 -13.89 -4.06
C TYR A 265 -12.87 -13.94 -3.00
N ASP A 266 -12.77 -13.17 -1.92
CA ASP A 266 -13.76 -13.15 -0.86
C ASP A 266 -15.08 -12.48 -1.32
N PRO A 267 -16.23 -13.18 -1.25
CA PRO A 267 -17.52 -12.61 -1.63
C PRO A 267 -17.98 -11.45 -0.73
N VAL A 268 -17.55 -11.40 0.53
CA VAL A 268 -17.96 -10.33 1.46
C VAL A 268 -17.22 -9.03 1.15
N ALA A 269 -15.91 -9.10 0.94
CA ALA A 269 -15.08 -7.98 0.49
C ALA A 269 -15.61 -7.41 -0.81
N TYR A 270 -15.95 -8.27 -1.77
CA TYR A 270 -16.58 -7.85 -3.02
C TYR A 270 -17.89 -7.09 -2.77
N ALA A 271 -18.78 -7.64 -1.95
CA ALA A 271 -20.07 -7.01 -1.68
C ALA A 271 -19.94 -5.66 -0.98
N LEU A 272 -19.01 -5.53 -0.02
CA LEU A 272 -18.73 -4.27 0.68
C LEU A 272 -18.14 -3.21 -0.25
N ALA A 273 -17.16 -3.57 -1.08
CA ALA A 273 -16.56 -2.65 -2.02
C ALA A 273 -17.54 -2.22 -3.11
N MET A 274 -18.36 -3.14 -3.63
CA MET A 274 -19.43 -2.80 -4.55
C MET A 274 -20.49 -1.91 -3.91
N ASP A 275 -20.82 -2.14 -2.63
CA ASP A 275 -21.72 -1.27 -1.87
C ASP A 275 -21.18 0.16 -1.74
N ALA A 276 -19.88 0.33 -1.47
CA ALA A 276 -19.23 1.64 -1.43
C ALA A 276 -19.36 2.38 -2.77
N VAL A 277 -18.90 1.78 -3.87
CA VAL A 277 -18.82 2.44 -5.20
C VAL A 277 -20.16 2.53 -5.96
N THR A 278 -21.28 2.20 -5.30
CA THR A 278 -22.63 2.30 -5.87
C THR A 278 -23.62 3.06 -4.99
N HIS A 279 -23.19 3.58 -3.85
CA HIS A 279 -24.00 4.38 -2.94
C HIS A 279 -23.26 5.64 -2.49
N ASP A 280 -24.00 6.63 -2.02
CA ASP A 280 -23.39 7.80 -1.40
C ASP A 280 -22.77 7.42 -0.05
N GLY A 281 -21.51 7.82 0.16
CA GLY A 281 -20.77 7.53 1.38
C GLY A 281 -20.02 6.19 1.34
N PRO A 282 -19.27 5.84 2.40
CA PRO A 282 -18.55 4.57 2.45
C PRO A 282 -19.52 3.38 2.56
N ALA A 283 -18.99 2.17 2.43
CA ALA A 283 -19.78 0.95 2.54
C ALA A 283 -20.59 0.92 3.84
N SER A 284 -21.78 0.32 3.77
CA SER A 284 -22.60 0.00 4.92
C SER A 284 -22.73 -1.52 5.05
N PRO A 285 -22.14 -2.12 6.11
CA PRO A 285 -22.27 -3.56 6.34
C PRO A 285 -23.72 -4.03 6.43
N ALA A 286 -24.63 -3.17 6.88
CA ALA A 286 -26.07 -3.47 6.97
C ALA A 286 -26.77 -3.62 5.60
N ARG A 287 -26.17 -3.11 4.51
CA ARG A 287 -26.68 -3.28 3.14
C ARG A 287 -26.20 -4.57 2.48
N VAL A 288 -25.20 -5.24 3.04
CA VAL A 288 -24.71 -6.53 2.54
C VAL A 288 -25.71 -7.63 2.92
N PRO A 289 -26.26 -8.38 1.95
CA PRO A 289 -27.19 -9.46 2.24
C PRO A 289 -26.55 -10.57 3.09
N ALA A 290 -27.26 -11.07 4.10
CA ALA A 290 -26.77 -12.20 4.90
C ALA A 290 -26.50 -13.47 4.08
N SER A 291 -27.13 -13.62 2.91
CA SER A 291 -26.85 -14.69 1.97
C SER A 291 -25.43 -14.66 1.42
N THR A 292 -24.75 -13.50 1.43
CA THR A 292 -23.35 -13.35 0.98
C THR A 292 -22.43 -14.33 1.72
N CYS A 293 -22.67 -14.56 3.02
CA CYS A 293 -21.90 -15.52 3.83
C CYS A 293 -22.01 -16.99 3.38
N GLY A 294 -22.98 -17.32 2.52
CA GLY A 294 -23.15 -18.66 1.96
C GLY A 294 -22.38 -18.88 0.65
N HIS A 295 -21.76 -17.84 0.09
CA HIS A 295 -20.96 -17.96 -1.12
C HIS A 295 -19.51 -18.31 -0.75
N LEU A 296 -18.86 -19.12 -1.59
CA LEU A 296 -17.46 -19.47 -1.41
C LEU A 296 -16.51 -18.50 -2.11
N LEU A 297 -16.96 -17.93 -3.23
CA LEU A 297 -16.16 -17.09 -4.12
C LEU A 297 -16.98 -15.88 -4.54
N MET A 298 -16.32 -14.74 -4.69
CA MET A 298 -16.93 -13.57 -5.31
C MET A 298 -17.32 -13.82 -6.77
N PRO A 299 -18.25 -13.03 -7.32
CA PRO A 299 -18.51 -13.03 -8.76
C PRO A 299 -17.22 -12.79 -9.56
N GLY A 300 -17.11 -13.40 -10.74
CA GLY A 300 -15.95 -13.23 -11.62
C GLY A 300 -14.94 -14.38 -11.52
N VAL A 301 -14.71 -14.91 -10.32
CA VAL A 301 -13.85 -16.09 -10.11
C VAL A 301 -14.49 -17.33 -10.76
N ASP A 302 -13.69 -18.09 -11.51
CA ASP A 302 -14.11 -19.37 -12.10
C ASP A 302 -13.76 -20.52 -11.14
N PRO A 303 -14.75 -21.24 -10.57
CA PRO A 303 -14.50 -22.34 -9.64
C PRO A 303 -13.65 -23.48 -10.24
N VAL A 304 -13.62 -23.62 -11.57
CA VAL A 304 -12.85 -24.66 -12.26
C VAL A 304 -11.37 -24.31 -12.31
N THR A 305 -11.01 -23.05 -12.54
CA THR A 305 -9.61 -22.60 -12.65
C THR A 305 -9.07 -22.02 -11.36
N PHE A 306 -9.92 -21.73 -10.38
CA PHE A 306 -9.58 -21.05 -9.12
C PHE A 306 -8.29 -21.57 -8.47
N ALA A 307 -8.15 -22.89 -8.32
CA ALA A 307 -6.97 -23.47 -7.67
C ALA A 307 -5.67 -23.19 -8.46
N THR A 308 -5.74 -23.14 -9.79
CA THR A 308 -4.60 -22.80 -10.64
C THR A 308 -4.33 -21.29 -10.61
N ASP A 309 -5.37 -20.46 -10.72
CA ASP A 309 -5.23 -19.00 -10.68
C ASP A 309 -4.60 -18.52 -9.35
N LEU A 310 -5.04 -19.10 -8.22
CA LEU A 310 -4.47 -18.83 -6.90
C LEU A 310 -3.03 -19.35 -6.77
N ALA A 311 -2.73 -20.54 -7.30
CA ALA A 311 -1.38 -21.10 -7.28
C ALA A 311 -0.40 -20.27 -8.10
N ASP A 312 -0.81 -19.79 -9.27
CA ASP A 312 0.00 -18.94 -10.14
C ASP A 312 0.27 -17.58 -9.48
N THR A 313 -0.76 -16.97 -8.87
CA THR A 313 -0.62 -15.73 -8.08
C THR A 313 0.38 -15.94 -6.92
N THR A 314 0.22 -17.02 -6.16
CA THR A 314 1.13 -17.36 -5.05
C THR A 314 2.57 -17.60 -5.53
N ALA A 315 2.75 -18.22 -6.70
CA ALA A 315 4.07 -18.45 -7.29
C ALA A 315 4.76 -17.13 -7.68
N VAL A 316 4.00 -16.14 -8.19
CA VAL A 316 4.53 -14.79 -8.46
C VAL A 316 4.97 -14.12 -7.16
N ILE A 317 4.12 -14.12 -6.13
CA ILE A 317 4.44 -13.56 -4.80
C ILE A 317 5.74 -14.18 -4.26
N ALA A 318 5.80 -15.52 -4.22
CA ALA A 318 6.96 -16.25 -3.73
C ALA A 318 8.24 -15.94 -4.53
N LYS A 319 8.12 -15.83 -5.86
CA LYS A 319 9.24 -15.47 -6.74
C LYS A 319 9.77 -14.08 -6.41
N GLN A 320 8.91 -13.08 -6.25
CA GLN A 320 9.35 -11.71 -5.97
C GLN A 320 9.97 -11.59 -4.58
N LEU A 321 9.36 -12.18 -3.55
CA LEU A 321 9.92 -12.21 -2.19
C LEU A 321 11.31 -12.88 -2.14
N ALA A 322 11.51 -13.91 -2.97
CA ALA A 322 12.78 -14.64 -3.03
C ALA A 322 13.85 -13.91 -3.85
N LEU A 323 13.49 -13.30 -4.98
CA LEU A 323 14.44 -12.88 -6.02
C LEU A 323 14.61 -11.36 -6.15
N HIS A 324 13.69 -10.55 -5.63
CA HIS A 324 13.81 -9.10 -5.77
C HIS A 324 15.07 -8.57 -5.06
N PRO A 325 15.80 -7.60 -5.65
CA PRO A 325 16.93 -6.96 -4.99
C PRO A 325 16.59 -6.43 -3.60
N ARG A 326 17.54 -6.56 -2.67
CA ARG A 326 17.38 -6.14 -1.27
C ARG A 326 18.25 -4.93 -0.96
N VAL A 327 17.71 -4.04 -0.15
CA VAL A 327 18.41 -2.91 0.46
C VAL A 327 18.52 -3.12 1.98
N ALA A 328 19.56 -2.55 2.57
CA ALA A 328 19.88 -2.75 3.99
C ALA A 328 18.96 -1.97 4.94
N ALA A 329 18.28 -0.94 4.45
CA ALA A 329 17.40 -0.07 5.22
C ALA A 329 16.33 0.55 4.32
N GLU A 330 15.32 1.15 4.96
CA GLU A 330 14.30 1.95 4.31
C GLU A 330 14.94 3.07 3.43
N PRO A 331 14.43 3.31 2.22
CA PRO A 331 14.81 4.48 1.44
C PRO A 331 14.56 5.78 2.21
N PRO A 332 15.41 6.82 2.03
CA PRO A 332 15.14 8.12 2.60
C PRO A 332 13.85 8.71 2.02
N LEU A 333 13.14 9.48 2.85
CA LEU A 333 12.00 10.25 2.38
C LEU A 333 12.44 11.30 1.35
N GLN A 334 11.60 11.53 0.36
CA GLN A 334 11.81 12.54 -0.67
C GLN A 334 11.74 13.94 -0.05
N PRO A 335 12.46 14.94 -0.57
CA PRO A 335 12.49 16.29 0.00
C PRO A 335 11.10 16.94 0.15
N TYR A 336 10.16 16.60 -0.75
CA TYR A 336 8.78 17.10 -0.70
C TYR A 336 7.93 16.50 0.44
N VAL A 337 8.46 15.58 1.24
CA VAL A 337 7.76 15.06 2.42
C VAL A 337 7.97 15.98 3.63
N HIS A 338 9.07 16.72 3.67
CA HIS A 338 9.47 17.57 4.79
C HIS A 338 8.96 19.02 4.63
N ALA A 339 8.76 19.72 5.75
CA ALA A 339 8.26 21.10 5.76
C ALA A 339 9.23 22.13 5.16
N GLY A 340 10.53 21.86 5.18
CA GLY A 340 11.59 22.70 4.62
C GLY A 340 12.95 22.41 5.26
#